data_AF-Q1DGU7-F1
#
_entry.id   AF-Q1DGU7-F1
#
_cell.length_a   1.000
_cell.length_b   1.000
_cell.length_c   1.000
_cell.angle_alpha   90.00
_cell.angle_beta   90.00
_cell.angle_gamma   90.00
#
_symmetry.space_group_name_H-M   'P 1'
#
loop_
_entity.id
_entity.type
_entity.pdbx_description
1 polymer ?
#
loop_
_entity_poly.entity_id
_entity_poly.type
_entity_poly.pdbx_seq_one_letter_code
_entity_poly.pdbx_strand_id
1 'polypeptide(L)' 'LKTYRIAQIFEKVNSLDERKKCLLCGKIVCNVRNHYYVHFPGKYSCSLCSAVYTRSDTLLMHCRSKHPELNV' A
#
# COMPACT_ATOMS: atom_id res chain seq x y z
N LEU A 1 -15.09 -5.25 3.10
CA LEU A 1 -13.71 -4.95 3.58
C LEU A 1 -13.60 -3.43 3.73
N LYS A 2 -13.39 -2.91 4.93
CA LYS A 2 -13.34 -1.46 5.17
C LYS A 2 -12.13 -0.86 4.43
N THR A 3 -12.37 -0.17 3.32
CA THR A 3 -11.37 0.59 2.58
C THR A 3 -11.19 1.95 3.25
N TYR A 4 -10.42 2.00 4.33
CA TYR A 4 -10.14 3.25 5.02
C TYR A 4 -9.41 4.21 4.07
N ARG A 5 -9.93 5.44 3.92
CA ARG A 5 -9.27 6.45 3.09
C ARG A 5 -7.99 6.89 3.80
N ILE A 6 -6.87 6.95 3.06
CA ILE A 6 -5.57 7.40 3.60
C ILE A 6 -5.73 8.71 4.40
N ALA A 7 -6.49 9.69 3.88
CA ALA A 7 -6.69 10.98 4.55
C ALA A 7 -7.33 10.90 5.96
N GLN A 8 -8.04 9.82 6.31
CA GLN A 8 -8.66 9.64 7.63
C GLN A 8 -7.70 9.04 8.67
N ILE A 9 -6.56 8.51 8.23
CA ILE A 9 -5.59 7.82 9.09
C ILE A 9 -4.47 8.76 9.54
N PHE A 10 -4.30 9.88 8.85
CA PHE A 10 -3.15 10.78 9.05
C PHE A 10 -3.60 12.21 9.34
N GLU A 11 -3.10 12.77 10.43
CA GLU A 11 -3.34 14.17 10.82
C GLU A 11 -2.10 15.04 10.57
N LYS A 12 -2.30 16.34 10.27
CA LYS A 12 -1.18 17.30 10.22
C LYS A 12 -0.59 17.46 11.62
N VAL A 13 0.73 17.49 11.70
CA VAL A 13 1.43 17.77 12.96
C VAL A 13 1.39 19.27 13.27
N ASN A 14 1.71 20.12 12.29
CA ASN A 14 1.51 21.56 12.36
C ASN A 14 1.38 22.17 10.94
N SER A 15 1.21 23.49 10.83
CA SER A 15 1.00 24.20 9.57
C SER A 15 2.24 24.32 8.66
N LEU A 16 3.44 24.27 9.25
CA LEU A 16 4.76 24.37 8.61
C LEU A 16 5.42 23.00 8.37
N ASP A 17 4.89 21.93 8.97
CA ASP A 17 5.44 20.58 8.89
C ASP A 17 4.59 19.71 7.96
N GLU A 18 5.18 19.32 6.83
CA GLU A 18 4.55 18.43 5.85
C GLU A 18 4.41 16.99 6.35
N ARG A 19 5.09 16.62 7.44
CA ARG A 19 4.93 15.31 8.07
C ARG A 19 3.55 15.18 8.68
N LYS A 20 3.08 13.94 8.68
CA LYS A 20 1.77 13.58 9.24
C LYS A 20 1.93 12.57 10.34
N LYS A 21 1.09 12.69 11.36
CA LYS A 21 1.00 11.70 12.44
C LYS A 21 -0.02 10.64 12.06
N CYS A 22 0.37 9.38 12.16
CA CYS A 22 -0.51 8.25 12.01
C CYS A 22 -1.40 8.10 13.25
N LEU A 23 -2.71 8.11 13.07
CA LEU A 23 -3.69 7.95 14.14
C LEU A 23 -3.79 6.51 14.67
N LEU A 24 -3.25 5.53 13.94
CA LEU A 24 -3.28 4.11 14.33
C LEU A 24 -2.13 3.72 15.25
N CYS A 25 -0.95 4.32 15.05
CA CYS A 25 0.26 3.96 15.82
C CYS A 25 1.01 5.17 16.42
N GLY A 26 0.55 6.39 16.19
CA GLY A 26 1.16 7.62 16.71
C GLY A 26 2.45 8.05 16.00
N LYS A 27 2.98 7.28 15.04
CA LYS A 27 4.24 7.63 14.35
C LYS A 27 4.08 8.86 13.46
N ILE A 28 5.06 9.74 13.51
CA ILE A 28 5.20 10.86 12.56
C ILE A 28 5.96 10.35 11.34
N VAL A 29 5.37 10.51 10.16
CA VAL A 29 5.92 10.01 8.90
C VAL A 29 5.92 11.07 7.81
N CYS A 30 6.93 11.02 6.95
CA CYS A 30 7.04 11.91 5.79
C CYS A 30 6.21 11.41 4.59
N ASN A 31 6.00 10.09 4.48
CA ASN A 31 5.26 9.48 3.37
C ASN A 31 4.08 8.65 3.88
N VAL A 32 2.90 9.26 3.89
CA VAL A 32 1.65 8.63 4.36
C VAL A 32 1.21 7.46 3.49
N ARG A 33 1.46 7.51 2.18
CA ARG A 33 1.07 6.43 1.26
C ARG A 33 1.88 5.17 1.52
N ASN A 34 3.18 5.29 1.74
CA ASN A 34 4.00 4.14 2.08
C ASN A 34 3.65 3.59 3.47
N HIS A 35 3.48 4.47 4.46
CA HIS A 35 3.10 4.05 5.81
C HIS A 35 1.72 3.39 5.88
N TYR A 36 0.76 3.83 5.05
CA TYR A 36 -0.57 3.21 4.97
C TYR A 36 -0.50 1.68 4.78
N TYR A 37 0.43 1.22 3.93
CA TYR A 37 0.60 -0.21 3.65
C TYR A 37 1.17 -1.03 4.81
N VAL A 38 1.75 -0.40 5.84
CA VAL A 38 2.15 -1.07 7.08
C VAL A 38 0.92 -1.56 7.86
N HIS A 39 -0.16 -0.78 7.84
CA HIS A 39 -1.42 -1.11 8.53
C HIS A 39 -2.41 -1.86 7.63
N PHE A 40 -2.40 -1.52 6.34
CA PHE A 40 -3.31 -2.08 5.34
C PHE A 40 -2.49 -2.59 4.17
N PRO A 41 -1.76 -3.71 4.32
CA PRO A 41 -1.06 -4.33 3.21
C PRO A 41 -2.10 -4.62 2.12
N GLY A 42 -1.97 -3.95 0.98
CA GLY A 42 -2.84 -4.16 -0.15
C GLY A 42 -2.71 -5.62 -0.59
N LYS A 43 -3.82 -6.30 -0.87
CA LYS A 43 -3.78 -7.62 -1.49
C LYS A 43 -3.79 -7.43 -3.00
N TYR A 44 -2.64 -7.68 -3.62
CA TYR A 44 -2.47 -7.74 -5.06
C TYR A 44 -2.63 -9.19 -5.49
N SER A 45 -3.83 -9.56 -5.93
CA SER A 45 -4.12 -10.90 -6.44
C SER A 45 -3.75 -11.00 -7.91
N CYS A 46 -3.11 -12.11 -8.28
CA CYS A 46 -2.98 -12.48 -9.67
C CYS A 46 -4.36 -12.80 -10.25
N SER A 47 -4.65 -12.35 -11.47
CA SER A 47 -5.90 -12.68 -12.16
C SER A 47 -5.89 -14.07 -12.80
N LEU A 48 -4.70 -14.69 -12.90
CA LEU A 48 -4.46 -15.94 -13.61
C LEU A 48 -4.26 -17.14 -12.67
N CYS A 49 -4.01 -16.87 -11.38
CA CYS A 49 -3.86 -17.90 -10.37
C CYS A 49 -4.26 -17.38 -8.98
N SER A 50 -4.27 -18.26 -7.97
CA SER A 50 -4.65 -17.90 -6.60
C SER A 50 -3.55 -17.18 -5.79
N ALA A 51 -2.46 -16.73 -6.43
CA ALA A 51 -1.37 -16.04 -5.74
C ALA A 51 -1.78 -14.63 -5.31
N VAL A 52 -1.46 -14.27 -4.07
CA VAL A 52 -1.76 -12.96 -3.48
C VAL A 52 -0.50 -12.37 -2.86
N TYR A 53 -0.21 -11.12 -3.21
CA TYR A 53 0.97 -10.39 -2.79
C TYR A 53 0.60 -9.14 -2.00
N THR A 54 1.53 -8.63 -1.19
CA THR A 54 1.35 -7.39 -0.40
C THR A 54 1.79 -6.13 -1.14
N ARG A 55 2.46 -6.28 -2.30
CA ARG A 55 2.99 -5.19 -3.13
C ARG A 55 2.74 -5.45 -4.62
N SER A 56 2.54 -4.38 -5.39
CA SER A 56 2.27 -4.44 -6.83
C SER A 56 3.48 -4.92 -7.66
N ASP A 57 4.68 -4.49 -7.30
CA ASP A 57 5.91 -4.86 -7.99
C ASP A 57 6.22 -6.36 -7.88
N THR A 58 5.92 -6.94 -6.72
CA THR A 58 6.06 -8.38 -6.49
C THR A 58 5.05 -9.18 -7.33
N LEU A 59 3.80 -8.70 -7.45
CA LEU A 59 2.82 -9.29 -8.36
C LEU A 59 3.28 -9.17 -9.83
N LEU A 60 3.81 -8.03 -10.25
CA LEU A 60 4.33 -7.83 -11.61
C LEU A 60 5.48 -8.79 -11.94
N MET A 61 6.41 -8.98 -11.01
CA MET A 61 7.51 -9.95 -11.17
C MET A 61 6.98 -11.39 -11.21
N HIS A 62 5.99 -11.71 -10.39
CA HIS A 62 5.28 -12.99 -10.45
C HIS A 62 4.65 -13.21 -11.83
N CYS A 63 3.87 -12.27 -12.34
CA CYS A 63 3.26 -12.41 -13.68
C CYS A 63 4.31 -12.57 -14.77
N ARG A 64 5.40 -11.79 -14.74
CA ARG A 64 6.50 -11.94 -15.72
C ARG A 64 7.15 -13.32 -15.72
N SER A 65 7.27 -13.96 -14.55
CA SER A 65 7.99 -15.22 -14.41
C SER A 65 7.09 -16.46 -14.50
N LYS A 66 5.82 -16.34 -14.11
CA LYS A 66 4.86 -17.45 -14.04
C LYS A 66 3.76 -17.37 -15.12
N HIS A 67 3.58 -16.22 -15.73
CA HIS A 67 2.59 -15.94 -16.78
C HIS A 67 3.18 -15.09 -17.92
N PRO A 68 4.33 -15.49 -18.51
CA PRO A 68 5.04 -14.68 -19.51
C PRO A 68 4.22 -14.39 -20.78
N GLU A 69 3.25 -15.24 -21.12
CA GLU A 69 2.43 -15.13 -22.34
C GLU A 69 1.40 -13.98 -22.35
N LEU A 70 1.21 -13.25 -21.25
CA LEU A 70 0.13 -12.26 -21.10
C LEU A 70 0.61 -10.83 -20.85
N ASN A 71 1.90 -10.55 -21.08
CA ASN A 71 2.51 -9.22 -20.90
C ASN A 71 2.49 -8.33 -22.17
N VAL A 72 1.48 -8.49 -23.03
CA VAL A 72 1.20 -7.62 -24.18
C VAL A 72 0.28 -6.48 -23.78
#